data_AF-A0A538S1X5-F1
#
_entry.id   AF-A0A538S1X5-F1
#
_cell.length_a   1.000
_cell.length_b   1.000
_cell.length_c   1.000
_cell.angle_alpha   90.00
_cell.angle_beta   90.00
_cell.angle_gamma   90.00
#
_symmetry.space_group_name_H-M   'P 1'
#
loop_
_entity.id
_entity.type
_entity.pdbx_description
1 polymer ?
#
loop_
_entity_poly.entity_id
_entity_poly.type
_entity_poly.pdbx_seq_one_letter_code
_entity_poly.pdbx_strand_id
1 'polypeptide(L)'
;MDAMLLGKLFGTGQRWQGACTVILDTDASVQAVGPDNIGSSATKSYAPRLVSGRIAADTVCLINEGKTLLIIQQQRTRQGPNEELTKHTLTVVDCAHVVAVEFPDTTPLAGLGITAPAIRTGSHSGTMQRPVYS
;
A
#
# COMPACT_ATOMS: atom_id res chain seq x y z
N MET A 1 -4.06 16.51 -0.97
CA MET A 1 -3.84 16.44 0.50
C MET A 1 -2.81 17.49 0.85
N ASP A 2 -2.89 18.11 2.02
CA ASP A 2 -1.96 19.20 2.38
C ASP A 2 -0.50 18.71 2.41
N ALA A 3 0.37 19.43 1.71
CA ALA A 3 1.79 19.11 1.59
C ALA A 3 2.51 19.19 2.94
N MET A 4 2.12 20.12 3.80
CA MET A 4 2.65 20.24 5.16
C MET A 4 2.27 19.04 6.02
N LEU A 5 1.03 18.56 5.91
CA LEU A 5 0.59 17.33 6.57
C LEU A 5 1.38 16.10 6.08
N LEU A 6 1.54 15.93 4.76
CA LEU A 6 2.36 14.85 4.20
C LEU A 6 3.81 14.93 4.69
N GLY A 7 4.39 16.13 4.73
CA GLY A 7 5.74 16.36 5.24
C GLY A 7 5.89 15.94 6.71
N LYS A 8 4.92 16.26 7.57
CA LYS A 8 4.92 15.81 8.98
C LYS A 8 4.80 14.30 9.10
N LEU A 9 3.89 13.71 8.32
CA LEU A 9 3.63 12.27 8.30
C LEU A 9 4.87 11.47 7.90
N PHE A 10 5.65 11.96 6.94
CA PHE A 10 6.88 11.32 6.47
C PHE A 10 8.14 11.74 7.25
N GLY A 11 7.98 12.53 8.31
CA GLY A 11 9.05 12.97 9.19
C GLY A 11 10.03 13.95 8.56
N THR A 12 11.13 14.22 9.28
CA THR A 12 12.10 15.28 8.96
C THR A 12 12.81 15.11 7.62
N GLY A 13 12.95 13.87 7.14
CA GLY A 13 13.54 13.56 5.85
C GLY A 13 12.56 13.62 4.68
N GLN A 14 11.29 13.99 4.92
CA GLN A 14 10.23 13.99 3.91
C GLN A 14 10.11 12.63 3.18
N ARG A 15 10.47 11.55 3.88
CA ARG A 15 10.60 10.21 3.33
C ARG A 15 10.07 9.19 4.31
N TRP A 16 9.18 8.36 3.83
CA TRP A 16 8.73 7.18 4.55
C TRP A 16 9.33 5.92 3.92
N GLN A 17 9.77 5.00 4.78
CA GLN A 17 10.26 3.67 4.42
C GLN A 17 9.42 2.63 5.16
N GLY A 18 8.78 1.76 4.40
CA GLY A 18 7.85 0.77 4.93
C GLY A 18 6.59 0.68 4.08
N ALA A 19 5.88 -0.42 4.23
CA ALA A 19 4.63 -0.66 3.51
C ALA A 19 3.63 0.47 3.81
N CYS A 20 3.10 1.09 2.76
CA CYS A 20 1.96 2.00 2.82
C CYS A 20 1.19 1.96 1.50
N THR A 21 -0.02 2.51 1.48
CA THR A 21 -0.80 2.69 0.26
C THR A 21 -1.14 4.16 0.09
N VAL A 22 -0.74 4.75 -1.02
CA VAL A 22 -1.12 6.12 -1.39
C VAL A 22 -2.42 6.08 -2.14
N ILE A 23 -3.39 6.87 -1.71
CA ILE A 23 -4.72 6.96 -2.32
C ILE A 23 -4.81 8.28 -3.08
N LEU A 24 -5.22 8.21 -4.34
CA LEU A 24 -5.36 9.35 -5.24
C LEU A 24 -6.83 9.66 -5.53
N ASP A 25 -7.12 10.93 -5.73
CA ASP A 25 -8.38 11.47 -6.23
C ASP A 25 -8.49 11.20 -7.74
N THR A 26 -8.76 9.95 -8.09
CA THR A 26 -8.98 9.51 -9.47
C THR A 26 -10.11 8.51 -9.51
N ASP A 27 -10.84 8.43 -10.63
CA ASP A 27 -11.83 7.38 -10.85
C ASP A 27 -11.22 6.00 -10.56
N ALA A 28 -11.78 5.31 -9.58
CA ALA A 28 -11.34 3.99 -9.16
C ALA A 28 -11.92 2.93 -10.10
N SER A 29 -11.05 2.24 -10.81
CA SER A 29 -11.32 1.22 -11.81
C SER A 29 -10.30 0.10 -11.63
N VAL A 30 -10.71 -1.14 -11.86
CA VAL A 30 -9.78 -2.28 -11.79
C VAL A 30 -9.24 -2.52 -13.18
N GLN A 31 -7.97 -2.24 -13.41
CA GLN A 31 -7.32 -2.43 -14.71
C GLN A 31 -6.35 -3.62 -14.65
N ALA A 32 -6.36 -4.43 -15.71
CA ALA A 32 -5.38 -5.47 -15.92
C ALA A 32 -4.09 -4.85 -16.46
N VAL A 33 -2.95 -5.08 -15.79
CA VAL A 33 -1.63 -4.65 -16.28
C VAL A 33 -1.10 -5.69 -17.27
N GLY A 34 -1.77 -5.77 -18.42
CA GLY A 34 -1.47 -6.72 -19.49
C GLY A 34 -2.63 -7.66 -19.82
N PRO A 35 -2.50 -8.48 -20.88
CA PRO A 35 -3.51 -9.42 -21.29
C PRO A 35 -3.55 -10.62 -20.35
N ASP A 36 -4.76 -11.07 -20.00
CA ASP A 36 -4.94 -12.40 -19.44
C ASP A 36 -4.63 -13.44 -20.52
N ASN A 37 -3.93 -14.50 -20.16
CA ASN A 37 -3.59 -15.57 -21.08
C ASN A 37 -4.20 -16.89 -20.62
N ILE A 38 -4.86 -17.57 -21.55
CA ILE A 38 -5.26 -18.97 -21.40
C ILE A 38 -4.32 -19.79 -22.29
N GLY A 39 -3.38 -20.50 -21.66
CA GLY A 39 -2.43 -21.35 -22.39
C GLY A 39 -3.09 -22.61 -22.95
N SER A 40 -2.37 -23.34 -23.82
CA SER A 40 -2.84 -24.56 -24.50
C SER A 40 -3.10 -25.75 -23.56
N SER A 41 -2.81 -25.64 -22.26
CA SER A 41 -2.97 -26.70 -21.24
C SER A 41 -3.92 -26.31 -20.10
N ALA A 42 -4.94 -25.50 -20.37
CA ALA A 42 -5.91 -24.99 -19.37
C ALA A 42 -5.31 -24.16 -18.22
N THR A 43 -4.02 -23.82 -18.28
CA THR A 43 -3.37 -22.91 -17.33
C THR A 43 -3.86 -21.49 -17.59
N LYS A 44 -4.59 -20.92 -16.63
CA LYS A 44 -5.04 -19.53 -16.66
C LYS A 44 -3.99 -18.66 -15.99
N SER A 45 -3.45 -17.70 -16.72
CA SER A 45 -2.59 -16.65 -16.18
C SER A 45 -3.37 -15.34 -16.23
N TYR A 46 -3.62 -14.75 -15.06
CA TYR A 46 -4.30 -13.46 -14.96
C TYR A 46 -3.25 -12.37 -14.78
N ALA A 47 -3.33 -11.33 -15.59
CA ALA A 47 -2.48 -10.16 -15.42
C ALA A 47 -2.79 -9.46 -14.09
N PRO A 48 -1.77 -8.94 -13.38
CA PRO A 48 -1.96 -8.22 -12.13
C PRO A 48 -3.05 -7.16 -12.28
N ARG A 49 -3.97 -7.11 -11.32
CA ARG A 49 -5.04 -6.11 -11.29
C ARG A 49 -4.57 -4.92 -10.46
N LEU A 50 -4.59 -3.73 -11.05
CA LEU A 50 -4.41 -2.47 -10.33
C LEU A 50 -5.77 -1.83 -10.09
N VAL A 51 -6.06 -1.53 -8.83
CA VAL A 51 -7.15 -0.63 -8.48
C VAL A 51 -6.63 0.79 -8.74
N SER A 52 -7.14 1.48 -9.74
CA SER A 52 -6.76 2.87 -9.97
C SER A 52 -7.11 3.72 -8.75
N GLY A 53 -6.26 4.70 -8.46
CA GLY A 53 -6.36 5.52 -7.27
C GLY A 53 -5.82 4.89 -5.99
N ARG A 54 -5.32 3.65 -5.97
CA ARG A 54 -4.63 3.06 -4.81
C ARG A 54 -3.30 2.45 -5.22
N ILE A 55 -2.22 3.02 -4.73
CA ILE A 55 -0.86 2.64 -5.13
C ILE A 55 -0.12 2.11 -3.91
N ALA A 56 0.19 0.82 -3.92
CA ALA A 56 1.04 0.20 -2.91
C ALA A 56 2.46 0.74 -3.02
N ALA A 57 3.11 0.96 -1.88
CA ALA A 57 4.42 1.57 -1.80
C ALA A 57 5.26 0.95 -0.68
N ASP A 58 6.54 0.74 -0.96
CA ASP A 58 7.54 0.37 0.03
C ASP A 58 8.34 1.59 0.49
N THR A 59 8.36 2.64 -0.33
CA THR A 59 8.97 3.93 0.00
C THR A 59 8.19 5.04 -0.67
N VAL A 60 7.98 6.13 0.05
CA VAL A 60 7.48 7.38 -0.53
C VAL A 60 8.39 8.54 -0.16
N CYS A 61 8.62 9.45 -1.10
CA CYS A 61 9.45 10.64 -0.91
C CYS A 61 8.72 11.87 -1.42
N LEU A 62 8.57 12.86 -0.56
CA LEU A 62 8.05 14.17 -0.90
C LEU A 62 9.22 15.02 -1.41
N ILE A 63 9.08 15.61 -2.60
CA ILE A 63 10.10 16.45 -3.24
C ILE A 63 9.50 17.78 -3.71
N ASN A 64 10.33 18.66 -4.27
CA ASN A 64 9.91 19.94 -4.84
C ASN A 64 9.06 20.77 -3.87
N GLU A 65 9.52 20.89 -2.63
CA GLU A 65 8.84 21.66 -1.58
C GLU A 65 7.40 21.16 -1.29
N GLY A 66 7.12 19.87 -1.51
CA GLY A 66 5.82 19.30 -1.18
C GLY A 66 4.82 19.22 -2.32
N LYS A 67 5.25 19.52 -3.56
CA LYS A 67 4.38 19.48 -4.75
C LYS A 67 4.31 18.11 -5.41
N THR A 68 5.33 17.28 -5.21
CA THR A 68 5.44 16.00 -5.90
C THR A 68 5.76 14.88 -4.92
N LEU A 69 5.02 13.78 -5.06
CA LEU A 69 5.24 12.55 -4.31
C LEU A 69 5.83 11.48 -5.24
N LEU A 70 7.00 10.99 -4.88
CA LEU A 70 7.61 9.80 -5.48
C LEU A 70 7.13 8.58 -4.71
N ILE A 71 6.62 7.59 -5.43
CA ILE A 71 6.12 6.34 -4.86
C ILE A 71 6.95 5.21 -5.47
N ILE A 72 7.61 4.43 -4.61
CA ILE A 72 8.46 3.32 -5.03
C ILE A 72 7.84 2.03 -4.53
N GLN A 73 7.57 1.12 -5.45
CA GLN A 73 7.12 -0.24 -5.17
C GLN A 73 8.17 -1.24 -5.63
N GLN A 74 8.52 -2.18 -4.77
CA GLN A 74 9.45 -3.27 -5.02
C GLN A 74 8.68 -4.59 -5.09
N GLN A 75 8.70 -5.22 -6.26
CA GLN A 75 8.13 -6.55 -6.46
C GLN A 75 9.26 -7.57 -6.59
N ARG A 76 9.26 -8.58 -5.73
CA ARG A 76 10.17 -9.73 -5.81
C ARG A 76 9.43 -10.91 -6.41
N THR A 77 9.96 -11.50 -7.47
CA THR A 77 9.37 -12.65 -8.15
C THR A 77 10.42 -13.76 -8.26
N ARG A 78 10.10 -14.93 -7.70
CA ARG A 78 10.93 -16.12 -7.83
C ARG A 78 10.65 -16.79 -9.17
N GLN A 79 11.64 -16.85 -10.06
CA GLN A 79 11.51 -17.45 -11.39
C GLN A 79 12.05 -18.89 -11.45
N GLY A 80 12.81 -19.32 -10.44
CA GLY A 80 13.36 -20.67 -10.39
C GLY A 80 13.92 -21.05 -9.03
N PRO A 81 14.58 -22.22 -8.91
CA PRO A 81 15.06 -22.76 -7.65
C PRO A 81 15.98 -21.79 -6.88
N ASN A 82 16.73 -20.93 -7.57
CA ASN A 82 17.62 -19.93 -6.97
C ASN A 82 17.61 -18.59 -7.73
N GLU A 83 16.57 -18.31 -8.49
CA GLU A 83 16.47 -17.06 -9.25
C GLU A 83 15.37 -16.17 -8.69
N GLU A 84 15.78 -15.03 -8.12
CA GLU A 84 14.90 -13.98 -7.62
C GLU A 84 15.08 -12.73 -8.47
N LEU A 85 14.03 -12.36 -9.20
CA LEU A 85 13.98 -11.10 -9.92
C LEU A 85 13.36 -10.05 -9.01
N THR A 86 14.07 -8.94 -8.79
CA THR A 86 13.52 -7.76 -8.13
C THR A 86 13.20 -6.70 -9.18
N LYS A 87 11.94 -6.27 -9.24
CA LYS A 87 11.47 -5.17 -10.07
C LYS A 87 11.12 -3.97 -9.17
N HIS A 88 11.67 -2.80 -9.49
CA HIS A 88 11.27 -1.54 -8.87
C HIS A 88 10.38 -0.76 -9.84
N THR A 89 9.28 -0.23 -9.33
CA THR A 89 8.38 0.66 -10.05
C THR A 89 8.40 2.01 -9.36
N LEU A 90 8.77 3.06 -10.09
CA LEU A 90 8.69 4.45 -9.63
C LEU A 90 7.45 5.09 -10.24
N THR A 91 6.57 5.59 -9.40
CA THR A 91 5.41 6.40 -9.80
C THR A 91 5.60 7.83 -9.29
N VAL A 92 5.33 8.81 -10.14
CA VAL A 92 5.42 10.23 -9.82
C VAL A 92 4.01 10.80 -9.81
N VAL A 93 3.64 11.44 -8.70
CA VAL A 93 2.27 11.93 -8.47
C VAL A 93 2.32 13.37 -7.99
N ASP A 94 1.40 14.21 -8.46
CA ASP A 94 1.13 15.51 -7.87
C ASP A 94 0.44 15.36 -6.50
N CYS A 95 0.98 16.00 -5.47
CA CYS A 95 0.43 15.94 -4.11
C CYS A 95 -0.99 16.53 -4.00
N ALA A 96 -1.40 17.38 -4.94
CA ALA A 96 -2.77 17.88 -5.03
C ALA A 96 -3.79 16.75 -5.19
N HIS A 97 -3.42 15.69 -5.89
CA HIS A 97 -4.27 14.53 -6.13
C HIS A 97 -4.18 13.45 -5.05
N VAL A 98 -3.28 13.53 -4.10
CA VAL A 98 -3.25 12.57 -2.98
C VAL A 98 -4.43 12.88 -2.06
N VAL A 99 -5.28 11.91 -1.73
CA VAL A 99 -6.40 12.10 -0.78
C VAL A 99 -6.11 11.51 0.59
N ALA A 100 -5.34 10.44 0.63
CA ALA A 100 -4.99 9.75 1.86
C ALA A 100 -3.72 8.90 1.69
N VAL A 101 -3.13 8.55 2.82
CA VAL A 101 -2.07 7.54 2.91
C VAL A 101 -2.47 6.56 3.99
N GLU A 102 -2.55 5.29 3.63
CA GLU A 102 -2.84 4.20 4.56
C GLU A 102 -1.55 3.50 4.97
N PHE A 103 -1.47 3.17 6.25
CA PHE A 103 -0.35 2.44 6.84
C PHE A 103 -0.86 1.17 7.51
N PRO A 104 -0.02 0.13 7.60
CA PRO A 104 -0.40 -1.14 8.24
C PRO A 104 -0.59 -1.00 9.76
N ASP A 105 -0.02 0.04 10.37
CA ASP A 105 -0.10 0.30 11.80
C ASP A 105 -0.18 1.80 12.10
N THR A 106 -0.24 2.14 13.40
CA THR A 106 -0.35 3.52 13.89
C THR A 106 0.98 4.19 14.19
N THR A 107 2.11 3.56 13.88
CA THR A 107 3.45 4.15 14.07
C THR A 107 3.58 5.56 13.46
N PRO A 108 3.02 5.85 12.26
CA PRO A 108 3.09 7.19 11.66
C PRO A 108 2.44 8.30 12.49
N LEU A 109 1.55 7.99 13.45
CA LEU A 109 0.95 9.00 14.33
C LEU A 109 1.99 9.74 15.17
N ALA A 110 3.11 9.10 15.48
CA ALA A 110 4.21 9.73 16.19
C ALA A 110 4.79 10.94 15.42
N GLY A 111 4.83 10.87 14.09
CA GLY A 111 5.26 11.99 13.23
C GLY A 111 4.31 13.19 13.28
N LEU A 112 3.06 12.97 13.68
CA LEU A 112 2.05 14.02 13.91
C LEU A 112 2.04 14.52 15.35
N GLY A 113 2.90 13.98 16.24
CA GLY A 113 2.86 14.27 17.67
C GLY A 113 1.64 13.68 18.38
N ILE A 114 0.98 12.70 17.76
CA ILE A 114 -0.23 12.07 18.29
C ILE A 114 0.18 10.74 18.93
N THR A 115 -0.19 10.54 20.20
CA THR A 115 -0.04 9.24 20.85
C THR A 115 -1.02 8.25 20.24
N ALA A 116 -0.52 7.08 19.82
CA ALA A 116 -1.37 6.06 19.24
C ALA A 116 -2.48 5.64 20.22
N PRO A 117 -3.75 5.59 19.78
CA PRO A 117 -4.84 5.14 20.63
C PRO A 117 -4.67 3.66 20.97
N ALA A 118 -5.18 3.23 22.13
CA ALA A 118 -5.18 1.82 22.49
C ALA A 118 -6.08 1.04 21.51
N ILE A 119 -5.46 0.30 20.59
CA ILE A 119 -6.18 -0.60 19.68
C ILE A 119 -6.44 -1.90 20.43
N ARG A 120 -7.70 -2.35 20.45
CA ARG A 120 -8.04 -3.67 21.01
C ARG A 120 -7.36 -4.75 20.17
N THR A 121 -6.33 -5.38 20.70
CA THR A 121 -5.78 -6.64 20.19
C THR A 121 -6.67 -7.81 20.60
N GLY A 122 -7.94 -7.76 20.19
CA GLY A 122 -8.94 -8.76 20.55
C GLY A 122 -9.09 -9.80 19.45
N SER A 123 -8.26 -10.85 19.45
CA SER A 123 -8.69 -12.13 18.89
C SER A 123 -9.70 -12.73 19.87
N HIS A 124 -11.00 -12.50 19.64
CA HIS A 124 -11.98 -13.38 20.24
C HIS A 124 -11.79 -14.77 19.60
N SER A 125 -11.12 -15.67 20.32
CA SER A 125 -11.32 -17.10 20.15
C SER A 125 -12.79 -17.34 20.46
N GLY A 126 -13.62 -17.38 19.43
CA GLY A 126 -15.03 -17.72 19.56
C GLY A 126 -15.18 -19.18 19.96
N THR A 127 -14.88 -19.53 21.21
CA THR A 127 -15.38 -20.75 21.83
C THR A 127 -16.85 -20.52 22.14
N MET A 128 -17.70 -20.63 21.11
CA MET A 128 -19.10 -20.98 21.35
C MET A 128 -19.11 -22.43 21.84
N GLN A 129 -19.09 -22.61 23.16
CA GLN A 129 -19.42 -23.89 23.74
C GLN A 129 -20.91 -24.11 23.47
N ARG A 130 -21.22 -25.02 22.54
CA ARG A 130 -22.58 -25.39 22.18
C ARG A 130 -23.29 -25.91 23.43
N PRO A 131 -24.48 -25.40 23.80
CA PRO A 131 -25.24 -25.97 24.90
C PRO A 131 -25.59 -27.42 24.57
N VAL A 132 -25.22 -28.34 25.45
CA VAL A 132 -25.73 -29.71 25.42
C VAL A 132 -27.16 -29.62 25.94
N TYR A 133 -28.13 -29.82 25.05
CA TYR A 133 -29.50 -30.07 25.48
C TYR A 133 -29.57 -31.51 26.00
N SER A 134 -29.98 -31.63 27.26
CA SER A 134 -30.33 -32.88 27.95
C SER A 134 -31.55 -33.55 27.35
#